data_AF-A0A0D6DZY5-F1
#
_entry.id   AF-A0A0D6DZY5-F1
#
_cell.length_a   1.000
_cell.length_b   1.000
_cell.length_c   1.000
_cell.angle_alpha   90.00
_cell.angle_beta   90.00
_cell.angle_gamma   90.00
#
_symmetry.space_group_name_H-M   'P 1'
#
loop_
_entity.id
_entity.type
_entity.pdbx_description
1 polymer ?
#
loop_
_entity_poly.entity_id
_entity_poly.type
_entity_poly.pdbx_seq_one_letter_code
_entity_poly.pdbx_strand_id
1 'polypeptide(L)'
;MKKINLYGNNLKVNRSNFQMMKGINNNERYNFDLYELELKTLLVNQEISITVDFINHEIEGNIVKFGGWYDLEKEEIMSILNQIKQENKILRSFDFI
;
A
#
# COMPACT_ATOMS: atom_id res chain seq x y z
N MET A 1 0.87 7.80 -10.58
CA MET A 1 1.62 6.55 -10.66
C MET A 1 1.20 5.78 -11.86
N LYS A 2 2.14 5.62 -12.78
CA LYS A 2 1.92 4.88 -14.03
C LYS A 2 2.51 3.47 -13.95
N LYS A 3 3.56 3.28 -13.14
CA LYS A 3 4.24 2.00 -12.95
C LYS A 3 4.72 1.86 -11.52
N ILE A 4 4.94 0.63 -11.08
CA ILE A 4 5.64 0.29 -9.85
C ILE A 4 6.60 -0.86 -10.10
N ASN A 5 7.77 -0.82 -9.47
CA ASN A 5 8.69 -1.94 -9.45
C ASN A 5 8.34 -2.85 -8.26
N LEU A 6 8.03 -4.10 -8.55
CA LEU A 6 7.77 -5.13 -7.54
C LEU A 6 8.44 -6.42 -8.02
N TYR A 7 9.21 -7.08 -7.14
CA TYR A 7 9.99 -8.28 -7.49
C TYR A 7 10.94 -8.06 -8.69
N GLY A 8 11.49 -6.86 -8.86
CA GLY A 8 12.31 -6.50 -10.02
C GLY A 8 11.54 -6.27 -11.31
N ASN A 9 10.22 -6.42 -11.32
CA ASN A 9 9.36 -6.23 -12.49
C ASN A 9 8.67 -4.87 -12.48
N ASN A 10 8.71 -4.16 -13.60
CA ASN A 10 8.00 -2.89 -13.76
C ASN A 10 6.55 -3.14 -14.19
N LEU A 11 5.64 -3.16 -13.22
CA LEU A 11 4.22 -3.42 -13.41
C LEU A 11 3.47 -2.14 -13.73
N LYS A 12 2.49 -2.20 -14.65
CA LYS A 12 1.64 -1.05 -14.96
C LYS A 12 0.61 -0.89 -13.86
N VAL A 13 0.46 0.33 -13.35
CA VAL A 13 -0.62 0.68 -12.42
C VAL A 13 -1.87 1.00 -13.25
N ASN A 14 -2.92 0.19 -13.09
CA ASN A 14 -4.22 0.41 -13.72
C ASN A 14 -5.03 1.43 -12.92
N ARG A 15 -5.04 1.27 -11.59
CA ARG A 15 -5.73 2.15 -10.64
C ARG A 15 -4.87 2.35 -9.40
N SER A 16 -4.97 3.52 -8.80
CA SER A 16 -4.40 3.81 -7.48
C SER A 16 -5.39 4.64 -6.68
N ASN A 17 -5.61 4.31 -5.41
CA ASN A 17 -6.48 5.05 -4.50
C ASN A 17 -5.79 5.21 -3.15
N PHE A 18 -5.64 6.46 -2.69
CA PHE A 18 -4.91 6.78 -1.48
C PHE A 18 -5.83 7.56 -0.55
N GLN A 19 -6.03 7.05 0.66
CA GLN A 19 -7.02 7.57 1.59
C GLN A 19 -6.41 7.77 2.96
N MET A 20 -6.64 8.96 3.54
CA MET A 20 -6.38 9.22 4.95
C MET A 20 -7.67 8.89 5.72
N MET A 21 -7.56 8.00 6.69
CA MET A 21 -8.69 7.54 7.50
C MET A 21 -8.43 7.87 8.97
N LYS A 22 -9.32 8.65 9.59
CA LYS A 22 -9.25 8.97 11.02
C LYS A 22 -10.65 9.07 11.59
N GLY A 23 -10.86 8.47 12.76
CA GLY A 23 -12.15 8.53 13.42
C GLY A 23 -12.23 7.64 14.66
N ILE A 24 -13.47 7.37 15.06
CA ILE A 24 -13.80 6.47 16.16
C ILE A 24 -14.84 5.48 15.63
N ASN A 25 -14.64 4.19 15.87
CA ASN A 25 -15.60 3.12 15.57
C ASN A 25 -15.71 2.22 16.81
N ASN A 26 -16.90 1.93 17.30
CA ASN A 26 -17.11 1.11 18.51
C ASN A 26 -16.25 1.51 19.72
N ASN A 27 -16.10 2.81 19.97
CA ASN A 27 -15.22 3.41 21.00
C ASN A 27 -13.70 3.21 20.80
N GLU A 28 -13.29 2.60 19.70
CA GLU A 28 -11.89 2.46 19.31
C GLU A 28 -11.52 3.57 18.32
N ARG A 29 -10.40 4.25 18.58
CA ARG A 29 -9.86 5.25 17.68
C ARG A 29 -9.13 4.54 16.55
N TYR A 30 -9.28 5.04 15.33
CA TYR A 30 -8.44 4.67 14.20
C TYR A 30 -7.82 5.91 13.58
N ASN A 31 -6.57 5.79 13.13
CA ASN A 31 -5.87 6.84 12.42
C ASN A 31 -4.79 6.20 11.53
N PHE A 32 -5.13 5.93 10.28
CA PHE A 32 -4.25 5.26 9.34
C PHE A 32 -4.32 5.89 7.95
N ASP A 33 -3.27 5.69 7.16
CA ASP A 33 -3.30 5.92 5.72
C ASP A 33 -3.44 4.57 5.01
N LEU A 34 -4.33 4.51 4.01
CA LEU A 34 -4.55 3.34 3.17
C LEU A 34 -4.08 3.64 1.74
N TYR A 35 -3.19 2.81 1.23
CA TYR A 35 -2.66 2.88 -0.12
C TYR A 35 -3.07 1.64 -0.92
N GLU A 36 -3.96 1.82 -1.89
CA GLU A 36 -4.48 0.74 -2.73
C GLU A 36 -3.98 0.89 -4.16
N LEU A 37 -3.47 -0.20 -4.74
CA LEU A 37 -2.94 -0.25 -6.10
C LEU A 37 -3.48 -1.46 -6.84
N GLU A 38 -4.03 -1.23 -8.02
CA GLU A 38 -4.35 -2.30 -8.97
C GLU A 38 -3.25 -2.35 -10.02
N LEU A 39 -2.48 -3.44 -10.02
CA LEU A 39 -1.37 -3.68 -10.93
C LEU A 39 -1.79 -4.66 -12.01
N LYS A 40 -1.49 -4.33 -13.27
CA LYS A 40 -1.75 -5.20 -14.41
C LYS A 40 -0.47 -5.88 -14.87
N THR A 41 -0.46 -7.20 -14.86
CA THR A 41 0.55 -8.01 -15.56
C THR A 41 -0.01 -8.50 -16.89
N LEU A 42 0.79 -9.22 -17.67
CA LEU A 42 0.34 -9.85 -18.91
C LEU A 42 -0.71 -10.96 -18.68
N LEU A 43 -0.66 -11.61 -17.52
CA LEU A 43 -1.43 -12.83 -17.24
C LEU A 43 -2.50 -12.63 -16.17
N VAL A 44 -2.27 -11.74 -15.20
CA VAL A 44 -3.14 -11.57 -14.03
C VAL A 44 -3.13 -10.12 -13.54
N ASN A 45 -4.25 -9.67 -12.98
CA ASN A 45 -4.29 -8.46 -12.17
C ASN A 45 -3.84 -8.80 -10.74
N GLN A 46 -3.16 -7.86 -10.09
CA GLN A 46 -2.77 -7.97 -8.69
C GLN A 46 -3.27 -6.73 -7.97
N GLU A 47 -3.85 -6.91 -6.79
CA GLU A 47 -4.33 -5.79 -5.96
C GLU A 47 -3.47 -5.73 -4.71
N ILE A 48 -2.91 -4.56 -4.42
CA ILE A 48 -2.09 -4.32 -3.23
C ILE A 48 -2.82 -3.33 -2.35
N SER A 49 -2.80 -3.62 -1.05
CA SER A 49 -3.30 -2.72 -0.02
C SER A 49 -2.23 -2.57 1.05
N ILE A 50 -1.81 -1.35 1.35
CA ILE A 50 -0.85 -1.03 2.42
C ILE A 50 -1.51 -0.08 3.41
N THR A 51 -1.43 -0.42 4.69
CA THR A 51 -1.92 0.39 5.81
C THR A 51 -0.74 0.92 6.59
N VAL A 52 -0.72 2.23 6.83
CA VAL A 52 0.22 2.89 7.75
C VAL A 52 -0.58 3.37 8.96
N ASP A 53 -0.46 2.68 10.08
CA ASP A 53 -1.20 2.96 11.31
C ASP A 53 -0.40 3.91 12.22
N PHE A 54 -0.94 5.11 12.45
CA PHE A 54 -0.31 6.13 13.28
C PHE A 54 -0.66 6.01 14.77
N ILE A 55 -1.54 5.10 15.17
CA ILE A 55 -1.86 4.83 16.58
C ILE A 55 -0.91 3.76 17.11
N ASN A 56 -0.82 2.64 16.39
CA ASN A 56 0.03 1.52 16.78
C ASN A 56 1.47 1.65 16.30
N HIS A 57 1.74 2.62 15.41
CA HIS A 57 3.04 2.80 14.75
C HIS A 57 3.47 1.56 13.95
N GLU A 58 2.51 1.00 13.21
CA GLU A 58 2.68 -0.24 12.46
C GLU A 58 2.40 -0.02 10.99
N ILE A 59 3.02 -0.88 10.17
CA ILE A 59 2.81 -0.88 8.73
C ILE A 59 2.59 -2.31 8.28
N GLU A 60 1.49 -2.50 7.58
CA GLU A 60 1.06 -3.79 7.07
C GLU A 60 0.75 -3.67 5.59
N GLY A 61 0.88 -4.77 4.87
CA GLY A 61 0.61 -4.81 3.45
C GLY A 61 0.12 -6.18 3.03
N ASN A 62 -0.83 -6.21 2.12
CA ASN A 62 -1.40 -7.42 1.56
C ASN A 62 -1.41 -7.32 0.04
N ILE A 63 -1.31 -8.47 -0.62
CA ILE A 63 -1.46 -8.62 -2.06
C ILE A 63 -2.43 -9.74 -2.40
N VAL A 64 -3.40 -9.43 -3.26
CA VAL A 64 -4.30 -10.40 -3.89
C VAL A 64 -3.79 -10.70 -5.29
N LYS A 65 -3.48 -11.96 -5.57
CA LYS A 65 -3.08 -12.44 -6.89
C LYS A 65 -3.44 -13.91 -7.07
N PHE A 66 -3.73 -14.33 -8.30
CA PHE A 66 -4.08 -15.73 -8.61
C PHE A 66 -5.23 -16.32 -7.75
N GLY A 67 -6.16 -15.46 -7.29
CA GLY A 67 -7.27 -15.86 -6.41
C GLY A 67 -6.88 -16.09 -4.95
N GLY A 68 -5.63 -15.86 -4.57
CA GLY A 68 -5.12 -15.97 -3.21
C GLY A 68 -4.85 -14.61 -2.56
N TRP A 69 -4.87 -14.60 -1.23
CA TRP A 69 -4.46 -13.50 -0.37
C TRP A 69 -3.10 -13.84 0.24
N TYR A 70 -2.15 -12.90 0.17
CA TYR A 70 -0.80 -13.07 0.68
C TYR A 70 -0.38 -11.81 1.42
N ASP A 71 0.36 -11.98 2.50
CA ASP A 71 0.99 -10.88 3.21
C ASP A 71 2.21 -10.38 2.40
N LEU A 72 2.47 -9.08 2.46
CA LEU A 72 3.70 -8.47 1.96
C LEU A 72 4.73 -8.39 3.09
N GLU A 73 5.97 -8.73 2.76
CA GLU A 73 7.10 -8.55 3.65
C GLU A 73 7.44 -7.06 3.82
N LYS A 74 8.06 -6.71 4.95
CA LYS A 74 8.40 -5.31 5.29
C LYS A 74 9.20 -4.63 4.17
N GLU A 75 10.18 -5.31 3.59
CA GLU A 75 11.01 -4.77 2.50
C GLU A 75 10.19 -4.44 1.24
N GLU A 76 9.18 -5.25 0.93
CA GLU A 76 8.30 -5.03 -0.21
C GLU A 76 7.40 -3.82 0.01
N ILE A 77 6.82 -3.73 1.22
CA ILE A 77 6.00 -2.59 1.62
C ILE A 77 6.81 -1.30 1.54
N MET A 78 8.04 -1.31 2.07
CA MET A 78 8.92 -0.15 2.04
C MET A 78 9.35 0.22 0.62
N SER A 79 9.62 -0.76 -0.23
CA SER A 79 9.91 -0.52 -1.65
C SER A 79 8.74 0.18 -2.35
N ILE A 80 7.50 -0.26 -2.08
CA ILE A 80 6.29 0.35 -2.65
C ILE A 80 6.09 1.77 -2.12
N LEU A 81 6.14 1.97 -0.80
CA LEU A 81 5.95 3.28 -0.17
C LEU A 81 7.02 4.30 -0.62
N ASN A 82 8.27 3.87 -0.79
CA ASN A 82 9.33 4.74 -1.31
C ASN A 82 9.05 5.19 -2.76
N GLN A 83 8.50 4.33 -3.60
CA GLN A 83 8.12 4.70 -4.97
C GLN A 83 6.91 5.65 -4.97
N ILE A 84 5.91 5.42 -4.11
CA ILE A 84 4.79 6.34 -3.90
C ILE A 84 5.31 7.72 -3.42
N LYS A 85 6.31 7.73 -2.54
CA LYS A 85 6.97 8.95 -2.04
C LYS A 85 7.70 9.70 -3.15
N GLN A 86 8.45 9.01 -4.01
CA GLN A 86 9.14 9.62 -5.15
C GLN A 86 8.16 10.29 -6.14
N GLU A 87 6.92 9.81 -6.21
CA GLU A 87 5.86 10.45 -6.98
C GLU A 87 5.08 11.55 -6.22
N ASN A 88 5.54 11.95 -5.02
CA ASN A 88 4.86 12.91 -4.14
C ASN A 88 3.41 12.53 -3.80
N LYS A 89 3.15 11.23 -3.61
CA LYS A 89 1.80 10.72 -3.31
C LYS A 89 1.64 10.13 -1.91
N ILE A 90 2.67 10.21 -1.07
CA ILE A 90 2.53 9.92 0.36
C ILE A 90 1.62 10.97 0.98
N LEU A 91 0.64 10.51 1.76
CA LEU A 91 -0.38 11.37 2.35
C LEU A 91 0.17 12.14 3.55
N ARG A 92 0.95 11.47 4.41
CA ARG A 92 1.52 12.04 5.62
C ARG A 92 2.92 11.49 5.88
N SER A 93 3.77 12.27 6.53
CA SER A 93 5.07 11.80 7.00
C SER A 93 4.92 10.85 8.18
N PHE A 94 5.75 9.82 8.23
CA PHE A 94 5.89 8.87 9.32
C PHE A 94 7.38 8.46 9.44
N ASP A 95 7.82 8.16 10.65
CA ASP A 95 9.23 7.91 11.00
C ASP A 95 9.44 6.68 11.88
N PHE A 96 8.38 5.90 12.14
CA PHE A 96 8.40 4.75 13.05
C PHE A 96 8.83 3.42 12.39
N ILE A 97 9.85 3.43 11.52
CA ILE A 97 10.25 2.26 10.70
C ILE A 97 11.73 1.93 10.80
#